data_AF-A0A3M0XFD9-F1
#
_entry.id   AF-A0A3M0XFD9-F1
#
_cell.length_a   1.000
_cell.length_b   1.000
_cell.length_c   1.000
_cell.angle_alpha   90.00
_cell.angle_beta   90.00
_cell.angle_gamma   90.00
#
_symmetry.space_group_name_H-M   'P 1'
#
loop_
_entity.id
_entity.type
_entity.pdbx_description
1 polymer ?
#
loop_
_entity_poly.entity_id
_entity_poly.type
_entity_poly.pdbx_seq_one_letter_code
_entity_poly.pdbx_strand_id
1 'polypeptide(L)'
;MQSFVRHLPALFASLLLFLVLGWAPVEAIDKTEQRSQPPTPVIGSDTVSLRPPGLLHTPSLSNYDRYLLAIAPFRHPTGSLKILVWTGQKWEKRALLNLDQFYRQQRVRLDLGSTGEGEVHVRLEKQGGGSLHIDAASLDGQVAALQNRTLDGRSDKLAANDFDVVHVGLTPIDLVFDGPHDNGMLSITARIESENPSKVPFLLPLGNTGRPISAQSQFLEYAWNSRLGTLSDSKNLAAVATEEPFYQAVLEAKSGHPSDTTYTWVFNDEQTLYVVMDVTGDNTRDGDKDYAIVYVKTPIGIKQFKVTESQTRWGQS
;
A
#
# COMPACT_ATOMS: atom_id res chain seq x y z
N MET A 1 6.25 9.81 49.54
CA MET A 1 5.82 8.67 48.69
C MET A 1 6.79 8.63 47.52
N GLN A 2 7.66 7.63 47.51
CA GLN A 2 8.87 7.57 46.69
C GLN A 2 8.54 7.32 45.21
N SER A 3 9.08 8.14 44.32
CA SER A 3 9.10 7.91 42.87
C SER A 3 10.33 7.10 42.52
N PHE A 4 10.13 5.91 41.95
CA PHE A 4 11.19 5.06 41.40
C PHE A 4 11.37 5.40 39.92
N VAL A 5 12.37 6.21 39.60
CA VAL A 5 12.89 6.35 38.22
C VAL A 5 14.07 5.41 38.09
N ARG A 6 13.95 4.36 37.26
CA ARG A 6 15.11 3.54 36.88
C ARG A 6 15.83 4.22 35.72
N HIS A 7 17.00 4.77 36.01
CA HIS A 7 18.00 5.17 35.02
C HIS A 7 18.50 3.94 34.26
N LEU A 8 18.53 4.03 32.93
CA LEU A 8 19.44 3.24 32.11
C LEU A 8 20.75 4.03 32.01
N PRO A 9 21.91 3.47 32.39
CA PRO A 9 23.19 4.13 32.18
C PRO A 9 23.47 4.20 30.67
N ALA A 10 23.94 5.37 30.21
CA ALA A 10 24.53 5.55 28.90
C ALA A 10 25.80 4.71 28.79
N LEU A 11 25.66 3.47 28.35
CA LEU A 11 26.76 2.59 27.94
C LEU A 11 26.61 2.40 26.44
N PHE A 12 27.62 2.86 25.69
CA PHE A 12 27.86 2.64 24.25
C PHE A 12 26.83 1.72 23.59
N ALA A 13 25.70 2.30 23.16
CA ALA A 13 24.63 1.56 22.52
C ALA A 13 24.64 1.90 21.03
N SER A 14 25.24 1.02 20.23
CA SER A 14 24.77 0.83 18.86
C SER A 14 23.33 0.33 18.96
N LEU A 15 22.38 1.17 18.58
CA LEU A 15 20.97 0.84 18.51
C LEU A 15 20.70 0.26 17.13
N LEU A 16 19.96 -0.84 17.06
CA LEU A 16 19.72 -1.56 15.82
C LEU A 16 18.23 -1.47 15.48
N LEU A 17 17.87 -0.80 14.37
CA LEU A 17 16.49 -0.42 14.02
C LEU A 17 15.93 -1.21 12.84
N PHE A 18 14.61 -1.47 12.86
CA PHE A 18 13.83 -2.17 11.83
C PHE A 18 12.52 -1.49 11.61
N LEU A 19 11.95 -1.74 10.43
CA LEU A 19 10.54 -1.48 10.17
C LEU A 19 9.86 -2.64 9.46
N VAL A 20 8.56 -2.76 9.71
CA VAL A 20 7.66 -3.78 9.17
C VAL A 20 6.34 -3.15 8.77
N LEU A 21 5.86 -3.40 7.57
CA LEU A 21 4.56 -2.94 7.06
C LEU A 21 3.72 -4.15 6.66
N GLY A 22 2.48 -4.30 7.12
CA GLY A 22 1.63 -5.41 6.67
C GLY A 22 0.16 -5.07 6.50
N TRP A 23 -0.58 -6.05 5.98
CA TRP A 23 -1.96 -5.94 5.48
C TRP A 23 -2.80 -7.15 5.94
N ALA A 24 -4.09 -6.94 6.24
CA ALA A 24 -5.02 -8.04 6.52
C ALA A 24 -6.45 -7.78 5.96
N PRO A 25 -7.05 -8.69 5.18
CA PRO A 25 -8.49 -8.69 4.91
C PRO A 25 -9.31 -9.33 6.05
N VAL A 26 -10.59 -8.96 6.08
CA VAL A 26 -11.60 -9.28 7.12
C VAL A 26 -11.90 -10.78 7.18
N GLU A 27 -11.73 -11.38 8.36
CA GLU A 27 -12.44 -12.60 8.76
C GLU A 27 -12.89 -12.51 10.22
N ALA A 28 -14.05 -13.12 10.48
CA ALA A 28 -14.76 -13.10 11.75
C ALA A 28 -13.95 -13.72 12.88
N ILE A 29 -14.07 -13.10 14.06
CA ILE A 29 -13.44 -13.51 15.31
C ILE A 29 -13.98 -14.87 15.73
N ASP A 30 -13.11 -15.87 15.81
CA ASP A 30 -13.30 -16.98 16.75
C ASP A 30 -12.15 -16.97 17.77
N LYS A 31 -12.53 -16.99 19.05
CA LYS A 31 -11.64 -16.89 20.20
C LYS A 31 -11.43 -18.30 20.74
N THR A 32 -10.21 -18.82 20.65
CA THR A 32 -9.71 -19.74 21.69
C THR A 32 -8.20 -19.68 21.85
N GLU A 33 -7.83 -19.62 23.13
CA GLU A 33 -6.52 -19.60 23.77
C GLU A 33 -5.53 -20.70 23.31
N GLN A 34 -4.22 -20.49 23.48
CA GLN A 34 -3.47 -20.90 24.68
C GLN A 34 -1.97 -20.55 24.64
N ARG A 35 -1.46 -20.23 25.83
CA ARG A 35 -0.05 -19.95 26.17
C ARG A 35 0.83 -21.19 26.09
N SER A 36 2.09 -21.00 25.70
CA SER A 36 3.24 -21.66 26.35
C SER A 36 4.57 -20.96 26.02
N GLN A 37 5.43 -20.82 27.02
CA GLN A 37 6.85 -20.44 27.00
C GLN A 37 7.66 -21.61 27.63
N PRO A 38 9.01 -21.66 27.56
CA PRO A 38 9.93 -21.70 26.42
C PRO A 38 10.94 -22.88 26.58
N PRO A 39 12.06 -22.93 25.82
CA PRO A 39 13.33 -22.98 26.56
C PRO A 39 14.51 -22.20 25.92
N THR A 40 15.43 -21.79 26.80
CA THR A 40 16.77 -21.24 26.55
C THR A 40 17.68 -22.27 25.86
N PRO A 41 18.65 -21.89 24.99
CA PRO A 41 20.04 -21.87 25.46
C PRO A 41 21.06 -20.92 24.76
N VAL A 42 22.11 -20.62 25.54
CA VAL A 42 23.56 -20.55 25.24
C VAL A 42 24.12 -19.55 24.20
N ILE A 43 24.98 -18.69 24.73
CA ILE A 43 25.78 -17.66 24.06
C ILE A 43 27.04 -18.29 23.44
N GLY A 44 27.22 -18.10 22.14
CA GLY A 44 28.51 -18.23 21.45
C GLY A 44 28.79 -16.90 20.74
N SER A 45 29.89 -16.26 21.11
CA SER A 45 30.32 -14.97 20.59
C SER A 45 31.25 -15.14 19.40
N ASP A 46 30.77 -14.82 18.20
CA ASP A 46 31.63 -14.54 17.04
C ASP A 46 31.10 -13.30 16.32
N THR A 47 31.77 -12.17 16.54
CA THR A 47 31.53 -10.92 15.81
C THR A 47 32.24 -10.97 14.46
N VAL A 48 31.47 -11.12 13.39
CA VAL A 48 31.92 -10.85 12.01
C VAL A 48 31.45 -9.45 11.64
N SER A 49 32.40 -8.52 11.52
CA SER A 49 32.17 -7.17 10.98
C SER A 49 32.01 -7.26 9.47
N LEU A 50 30.80 -7.01 8.97
CA LEU A 50 30.56 -6.80 7.54
C LEU A 50 30.28 -5.31 7.35
N ARG A 51 31.23 -4.60 6.71
CA ARG A 51 30.97 -3.28 6.13
C ARG A 51 29.83 -3.43 5.12
N PRO A 52 28.86 -2.51 5.07
CA PRO A 52 27.84 -2.55 4.04
C PRO A 52 28.51 -2.39 2.65
N PRO A 53 28.17 -3.24 1.66
CA PRO A 53 28.61 -3.04 0.29
C PRO A 53 28.12 -1.67 -0.20
N GLY A 54 28.97 -0.99 -0.96
CA GLY A 54 28.71 0.35 -1.46
C GLY A 54 27.36 0.47 -2.17
N LEU A 55 26.74 1.64 -1.96
CA LEU A 55 25.56 2.15 -2.65
C LEU A 55 25.66 1.87 -4.15
N LEU A 56 24.94 0.85 -4.61
CA LEU A 56 24.55 0.78 -6.01
C LEU A 56 23.41 1.77 -6.19
N HIS A 57 23.69 2.87 -6.88
CA HIS A 57 22.66 3.72 -7.47
C HIS A 57 21.82 2.83 -8.39
N THR A 58 20.69 2.33 -7.91
CA THR A 58 19.63 1.85 -8.79
C THR A 58 18.98 3.08 -9.40
N PRO A 59 18.90 3.20 -10.74
CA PRO A 59 18.20 4.31 -11.36
C PRO A 59 16.75 4.31 -10.86
N SER A 60 16.22 5.50 -10.52
CA SER A 60 14.79 5.66 -10.27
C SER A 60 14.05 5.14 -11.51
N LEU A 61 13.20 4.13 -11.33
CA LEU A 61 12.29 3.71 -12.39
C LEU A 61 11.50 4.95 -12.80
N SER A 62 11.71 5.40 -14.03
CA SER A 62 11.00 6.54 -14.57
C SER A 62 9.51 6.22 -14.62
N ASN A 63 8.64 7.23 -14.69
CA ASN A 63 7.21 7.04 -14.94
C ASN A 63 6.94 6.06 -16.11
N TYR A 64 7.88 5.94 -17.05
CA TYR A 64 7.87 5.02 -18.18
C TYR A 64 7.81 3.52 -17.80
N ASP A 65 8.45 3.09 -16.71
CA ASP A 65 8.43 1.67 -16.30
C ASP A 65 7.10 1.28 -15.64
N ARG A 66 6.38 2.25 -15.03
CA ARG A 66 4.99 2.05 -14.55
C ARG A 66 4.04 1.73 -15.70
N TYR A 67 4.31 2.24 -16.90
CA TYR A 67 3.52 1.99 -18.11
C TYR A 67 3.83 0.66 -18.82
N LEU A 68 5.00 0.05 -18.60
CA LEU A 68 5.38 -1.18 -19.32
C LEU A 68 4.58 -2.43 -18.89
N LEU A 69 3.89 -2.40 -17.75
CA LEU A 69 2.90 -3.43 -17.39
C LEU A 69 1.62 -3.36 -18.26
N ALA A 70 1.36 -2.24 -18.95
CA ALA A 70 0.14 -2.06 -19.74
C ALA A 70 0.08 -2.92 -21.02
N ILE A 71 1.20 -3.51 -21.47
CA ILE A 71 1.28 -4.21 -22.78
C ILE A 71 1.51 -5.73 -22.63
N ALA A 72 1.79 -6.23 -21.41
CA ALA A 72 1.94 -7.67 -21.19
C ALA A 72 0.57 -8.37 -21.24
N PRO A 73 0.43 -9.54 -21.91
CA PRO A 73 -0.82 -10.29 -21.87
C PRO A 73 -1.20 -10.68 -20.43
N PHE A 74 -2.50 -10.69 -20.12
CA PHE A 74 -3.02 -11.16 -18.83
C PHE A 74 -2.53 -12.58 -18.58
N ARG A 75 -1.60 -12.76 -17.63
CA ARG A 75 -1.16 -14.11 -17.28
C ARG A 75 -2.16 -14.80 -16.36
N HIS A 76 -2.82 -14.04 -15.47
CA HIS A 76 -3.82 -14.56 -14.52
C HIS A 76 -4.86 -13.47 -14.17
N PRO A 77 -6.01 -13.38 -14.87
CA PRO A 77 -7.08 -12.49 -14.45
C PRO A 77 -7.60 -12.89 -13.06
N THR A 78 -7.80 -11.90 -12.20
CA THR A 78 -8.34 -12.05 -10.82
C THR A 78 -9.86 -11.96 -10.80
N GLY A 79 -10.44 -11.31 -11.81
CA GLY A 79 -11.89 -11.21 -12.01
C GLY A 79 -12.23 -10.59 -13.36
N SER A 80 -13.50 -10.27 -13.53
CA SER A 80 -14.01 -9.65 -14.76
C SER A 80 -14.96 -8.50 -14.45
N LEU A 81 -15.02 -7.54 -15.36
CA LEU A 81 -15.96 -6.43 -15.35
C LEU A 81 -16.99 -6.64 -16.46
N LYS A 82 -18.22 -6.94 -16.09
CA LYS A 82 -19.34 -7.05 -17.02
C LYS A 82 -19.87 -5.65 -17.30
N ILE A 83 -19.96 -5.32 -18.58
CA ILE A 83 -20.39 -4.01 -19.06
C ILE A 83 -21.80 -4.12 -19.61
N LEU A 84 -22.73 -3.33 -19.06
CA LEU A 84 -24.10 -3.23 -19.55
C LEU A 84 -24.41 -1.81 -20.00
N VAL A 85 -25.23 -1.66 -21.02
CA VAL A 85 -25.71 -0.37 -21.52
C VAL A 85 -27.22 -0.30 -21.35
N TRP A 86 -27.73 0.84 -20.88
CA TRP A 86 -29.17 1.09 -20.78
C TRP A 86 -29.76 1.40 -22.15
N THR A 87 -30.84 0.71 -22.53
CA THR A 87 -31.51 0.92 -23.82
C THR A 87 -32.76 1.80 -23.75
N GLY A 88 -33.00 2.45 -22.61
CA GLY A 88 -34.27 3.12 -22.31
C GLY A 88 -35.30 2.21 -21.61
N GLN A 89 -35.13 0.88 -21.69
CA GLN A 89 -36.07 -0.09 -21.10
C GLN A 89 -35.41 -1.10 -20.16
N LYS A 90 -34.18 -1.53 -20.49
CA LYS A 90 -33.45 -2.55 -19.74
C LYS A 90 -31.95 -2.37 -19.91
N TRP A 91 -31.20 -3.01 -19.02
CA TRP A 91 -29.75 -3.14 -19.13
C TRP A 91 -29.40 -4.32 -20.03
N GLU A 92 -28.62 -4.08 -21.09
CA GLU A 92 -28.13 -5.12 -22.00
C GLU A 92 -26.61 -5.29 -21.85
N LYS A 93 -26.14 -6.52 -21.66
CA LYS A 93 -24.71 -6.82 -21.63
C LYS A 93 -24.10 -6.53 -23.01
N ARG A 94 -23.10 -5.66 -23.06
CA ARG A 94 -22.33 -5.35 -24.27
C ARG A 94 -20.93 -5.98 -24.27
N ALA A 95 -20.32 -6.10 -23.09
CA ALA A 95 -18.96 -6.62 -23.00
C ALA A 95 -18.67 -7.35 -21.68
N LEU A 96 -17.52 -8.03 -21.66
CA LEU A 96 -16.89 -8.57 -20.47
C LEU A 96 -15.37 -8.32 -20.58
N LEU A 97 -14.83 -7.56 -19.64
CA LEU A 97 -13.40 -7.23 -19.58
C LEU A 97 -12.74 -8.06 -18.49
N ASN A 98 -11.70 -8.84 -18.79
CA ASN A 98 -10.98 -9.61 -17.78
C ASN A 98 -9.89 -8.76 -17.18
N LEU A 99 -9.91 -8.53 -15.87
CA LEU A 99 -8.95 -7.67 -15.17
C LEU A 99 -8.04 -8.54 -14.29
N ASP A 100 -6.81 -8.05 -14.05
CA ASP A 100 -5.93 -8.60 -13.02
C ASP A 100 -5.71 -7.55 -11.92
N GLN A 101 -4.79 -7.85 -11.00
CA GLN A 101 -4.48 -6.98 -9.86
C GLN A 101 -3.70 -5.71 -10.23
N PHE A 102 -3.31 -5.51 -11.48
CA PHE A 102 -2.55 -4.33 -11.90
C PHE A 102 -3.44 -3.38 -12.69
N TYR A 103 -3.26 -2.07 -12.50
CA TYR A 103 -3.99 -1.07 -13.27
C TYR A 103 -3.62 -1.19 -14.75
N ARG A 104 -4.61 -1.45 -15.59
CA ARG A 104 -4.45 -1.56 -17.04
C ARG A 104 -5.62 -0.88 -17.72
N GLN A 105 -5.31 -0.18 -18.81
CA GLN A 105 -6.34 0.32 -19.71
C GLN A 105 -6.84 -0.83 -20.60
N GLN A 106 -8.15 -1.00 -20.66
CA GLN A 106 -8.84 -1.83 -21.64
C GLN A 106 -9.81 -1.00 -22.44
N ARG A 107 -10.04 -1.41 -23.68
CA ARG A 107 -10.95 -0.75 -24.60
C ARG A 107 -11.91 -1.76 -25.20
N VAL A 108 -13.18 -1.39 -25.32
CA VAL A 108 -14.20 -2.22 -25.95
C VAL A 108 -15.25 -1.37 -26.66
N ARG A 109 -15.70 -1.85 -27.82
CA ARG A 109 -16.81 -1.25 -28.55
C ARG A 109 -18.13 -1.74 -27.96
N LEU A 110 -19.04 -0.82 -27.65
CA LEU A 110 -20.30 -1.11 -26.97
C LEU A 110 -21.50 -1.28 -27.92
N ASP A 111 -21.33 -1.02 -29.22
CA ASP A 111 -22.39 -1.08 -30.24
C ASP A 111 -23.70 -0.42 -29.76
N LEU A 112 -23.68 0.90 -29.64
CA LEU A 112 -24.75 1.70 -29.01
C LEU A 112 -26.04 1.78 -29.85
N GLY A 113 -25.98 1.53 -31.16
CA GLY A 113 -27.15 1.71 -32.03
C GLY A 113 -27.68 3.15 -31.95
N SER A 114 -29.00 3.32 -31.88
CA SER A 114 -29.65 4.65 -31.80
C SER A 114 -29.49 5.35 -30.44
N THR A 115 -28.94 4.69 -29.41
CA THR A 115 -28.70 5.35 -28.12
C THR A 115 -27.47 6.26 -28.14
N GLY A 116 -26.67 6.23 -29.20
CA GLY A 116 -25.46 7.05 -29.35
C GLY A 116 -25.71 8.53 -29.66
N GLU A 117 -26.96 8.97 -29.83
CA GLU A 117 -27.30 10.37 -30.15
C GLU A 117 -27.46 11.26 -28.89
N GLY A 118 -27.39 10.70 -27.68
CA GLY A 118 -27.58 11.41 -26.42
C GLY A 118 -26.89 10.74 -25.23
N GLU A 119 -27.37 11.02 -24.01
CA GLU A 119 -26.81 10.48 -22.77
C GLU A 119 -26.74 8.94 -22.79
N VAL A 120 -25.54 8.38 -22.56
CA VAL A 120 -25.30 6.94 -22.50
C VAL A 120 -25.06 6.53 -21.06
N HIS A 121 -25.89 5.62 -20.56
CA HIS A 121 -25.68 5.00 -19.25
C HIS A 121 -24.98 3.65 -19.40
N VAL A 122 -23.88 3.48 -18.67
CA VAL A 122 -23.10 2.24 -18.63
C VAL A 122 -23.06 1.73 -17.21
N ARG A 123 -23.50 0.51 -16.99
CA ARG A 123 -23.39 -0.20 -15.72
C ARG A 123 -22.19 -1.13 -15.73
N LEU A 124 -21.41 -1.06 -14.66
CA LEU A 124 -20.25 -1.88 -14.40
C LEU A 124 -20.54 -2.86 -13.27
N GLU A 125 -20.52 -4.16 -13.58
CA GLU A 125 -20.74 -5.25 -12.62
C GLU A 125 -19.46 -6.08 -12.45
N LYS A 126 -18.86 -6.07 -11.27
CA LYS A 126 -17.71 -6.91 -10.94
C LYS A 126 -18.14 -8.39 -10.83
N GLN A 127 -17.32 -9.29 -11.34
CA GLN A 127 -17.49 -10.74 -11.24
C GLN A 127 -16.16 -11.39 -10.78
N GLY A 128 -16.19 -12.11 -9.64
CA GLY A 128 -15.00 -12.71 -9.05
C GLY A 128 -14.02 -11.69 -8.44
N GLY A 129 -12.91 -12.21 -7.91
CA GLY A 129 -11.82 -11.42 -7.30
C GLY A 129 -12.21 -10.63 -6.05
N GLY A 130 -11.23 -9.87 -5.54
CA GLY A 130 -11.36 -8.94 -4.42
C GLY A 130 -12.00 -7.60 -4.83
N SER A 131 -11.53 -6.49 -4.27
CA SER A 131 -12.07 -5.15 -4.56
C SER A 131 -11.79 -4.73 -6.00
N LEU A 132 -12.74 -4.05 -6.65
CA LEU A 132 -12.52 -3.40 -7.95
C LEU A 132 -12.10 -1.95 -7.70
N HIS A 133 -11.08 -1.50 -8.42
CA HIS A 133 -10.60 -0.13 -8.37
C HIS A 133 -10.58 0.43 -9.79
N ILE A 134 -11.23 1.56 -10.00
CA ILE A 134 -11.30 2.24 -11.29
C ILE A 134 -10.54 3.55 -11.18
N ASP A 135 -9.54 3.71 -12.02
CA ASP A 135 -8.69 4.90 -12.13
C ASP A 135 -9.29 5.86 -13.14
N ALA A 136 -9.63 5.39 -14.35
CA ALA A 136 -10.24 6.23 -15.38
C ALA A 136 -11.33 5.50 -16.16
N ALA A 137 -12.32 6.26 -16.64
CA ALA A 137 -13.33 5.76 -17.57
C ALA A 137 -13.75 6.84 -18.58
N SER A 138 -13.71 6.50 -19.88
CA SER A 138 -14.17 7.37 -20.94
C SER A 138 -14.90 6.62 -22.06
N LEU A 139 -15.86 7.29 -22.71
CA LEU A 139 -16.56 6.81 -23.89
C LEU A 139 -16.24 7.76 -25.04
N ASP A 140 -15.62 7.27 -26.10
CA ASP A 140 -15.15 8.07 -27.24
C ASP A 140 -14.26 9.27 -26.81
N GLY A 141 -13.52 9.10 -25.71
CA GLY A 141 -12.66 10.13 -25.12
C GLY A 141 -13.37 11.09 -24.17
N GLN A 142 -14.70 11.02 -24.03
CA GLN A 142 -15.46 11.80 -23.05
C GLN A 142 -15.46 11.09 -21.69
N VAL A 143 -15.15 11.83 -20.63
CA VAL A 143 -15.01 11.29 -19.27
C VAL A 143 -16.39 10.96 -18.68
N ALA A 144 -16.46 9.87 -17.93
CA ALA A 144 -17.66 9.46 -17.22
C ALA A 144 -18.02 10.41 -16.07
N ALA A 145 -19.30 10.67 -15.87
CA ALA A 145 -19.86 11.10 -14.59
C ALA A 145 -20.37 9.89 -13.79
N LEU A 146 -20.28 9.94 -12.46
CA LEU A 146 -20.83 8.92 -11.56
C LEU A 146 -22.30 9.23 -11.23
N GLN A 147 -23.22 8.32 -11.55
CA GLN A 147 -24.65 8.53 -11.30
C GLN A 147 -25.09 8.12 -9.90
N ASN A 148 -24.60 6.97 -9.40
CA ASN A 148 -24.92 6.49 -8.06
C ASN A 148 -23.96 7.13 -7.05
N ARG A 149 -24.46 8.12 -6.28
CA ARG A 149 -23.73 8.91 -5.25
C ARG A 149 -23.13 8.12 -4.07
N THR A 150 -23.06 6.81 -4.15
CA THR A 150 -22.54 5.94 -3.08
C THR A 150 -21.01 5.95 -2.94
N LEU A 151 -20.29 6.69 -3.80
CA LEU A 151 -18.83 6.76 -3.79
C LEU A 151 -18.40 8.23 -3.85
N ASP A 152 -18.26 8.87 -2.69
CA ASP A 152 -17.68 10.20 -2.41
C ASP A 152 -18.07 11.41 -3.30
N GLY A 153 -19.00 11.28 -4.24
CA GLY A 153 -19.42 12.37 -5.14
C GLY A 153 -18.32 12.91 -6.06
N ARG A 154 -17.20 12.18 -6.19
CA ARG A 154 -15.99 12.63 -6.89
C ARG A 154 -15.81 11.97 -8.25
N SER A 155 -16.59 12.41 -9.24
CA SER A 155 -16.42 11.98 -10.64
C SER A 155 -15.12 12.48 -11.28
N ASP A 156 -14.49 13.50 -10.70
CA ASP A 156 -13.17 14.01 -11.06
C ASP A 156 -12.08 12.93 -11.01
N LYS A 157 -12.23 11.96 -10.11
CA LYS A 157 -11.32 10.80 -10.01
C LYS A 157 -11.23 10.00 -11.30
N LEU A 158 -12.30 9.88 -12.07
CA LEU A 158 -12.33 9.07 -13.30
C LEU A 158 -11.73 9.77 -14.53
N ALA A 159 -11.25 11.00 -14.37
CA ALA A 159 -10.84 11.86 -15.49
C ALA A 159 -9.46 11.56 -16.04
N ALA A 160 -8.57 10.93 -15.27
CA ALA A 160 -7.18 10.72 -15.65
C ALA A 160 -6.63 9.39 -15.12
N ASN A 161 -5.55 8.91 -15.75
CA ASN A 161 -4.78 7.79 -15.23
C ASN A 161 -3.72 8.33 -14.25
N ASP A 162 -4.10 8.61 -13.00
CA ASP A 162 -3.21 9.21 -12.00
C ASP A 162 -3.16 8.44 -10.67
N PHE A 163 -3.81 7.28 -10.61
CA PHE A 163 -3.97 6.43 -9.44
C PHE A 163 -4.83 7.05 -8.32
N ASP A 164 -5.63 8.09 -8.59
CA ASP A 164 -6.69 8.56 -7.68
C ASP A 164 -8.00 7.79 -7.93
N VAL A 165 -8.08 6.60 -7.31
CA VAL A 165 -9.09 5.62 -7.73
C VAL A 165 -10.43 5.74 -7.03
N VAL A 166 -11.44 5.23 -7.71
CA VAL A 166 -12.78 4.94 -7.18
C VAL A 166 -12.83 3.47 -6.74
N HIS A 167 -13.05 3.26 -5.45
CA HIS A 167 -13.27 1.93 -4.88
C HIS A 167 -14.68 1.42 -5.19
N VAL A 168 -14.79 0.23 -5.76
CA VAL A 168 -16.06 -0.37 -6.14
C VAL A 168 -16.30 -1.63 -5.31
N GLY A 169 -17.29 -1.55 -4.43
CA GLY A 169 -17.71 -2.66 -3.59
C GLY A 169 -18.53 -3.72 -4.35
N LEU A 170 -19.53 -4.29 -3.67
CA LEU A 170 -20.41 -5.31 -4.25
C LEU A 170 -21.53 -4.73 -5.13
N THR A 171 -21.84 -3.45 -4.97
CA THR A 171 -22.89 -2.77 -5.73
C THR A 171 -22.36 -2.38 -7.11
N PRO A 172 -23.15 -2.59 -8.19
CA PRO A 172 -22.79 -2.09 -9.51
C PRO A 172 -22.61 -0.56 -9.52
N ILE A 173 -21.73 -0.08 -10.38
CA ILE A 173 -21.58 1.35 -10.64
C ILE A 173 -22.26 1.71 -11.93
N ASP A 174 -23.01 2.80 -11.91
CA ASP A 174 -23.62 3.40 -13.09
C ASP A 174 -22.83 4.66 -13.47
N LEU A 175 -22.25 4.61 -14.66
CA LEU A 175 -21.55 5.70 -15.32
C LEU A 175 -22.49 6.35 -16.33
N VAL A 176 -22.34 7.66 -16.47
CA VAL A 176 -23.08 8.48 -17.43
C VAL A 176 -22.10 9.21 -18.33
N PHE A 177 -22.37 9.19 -19.63
CA PHE A 177 -21.59 9.89 -20.63
C PHE A 177 -22.52 10.80 -21.43
N ASP A 178 -22.26 12.11 -21.36
CA ASP A 178 -23.01 13.09 -22.12
C ASP A 178 -22.62 13.09 -23.60
N GLY A 179 -23.46 13.68 -24.45
CA GLY A 179 -23.14 13.97 -25.85
C GLY A 179 -23.28 12.77 -26.81
N PRO A 180 -23.05 13.01 -28.11
CA PRO A 180 -23.08 11.95 -29.12
C PRO A 180 -21.81 11.09 -29.04
N HIS A 181 -21.98 9.78 -29.27
CA HIS A 181 -20.93 8.76 -29.20
C HIS A 181 -20.89 7.93 -30.49
N ASP A 182 -20.21 8.45 -31.50
CA ASP A 182 -20.16 7.88 -32.86
C ASP A 182 -19.46 6.51 -32.92
N ASN A 183 -18.46 6.29 -32.06
CA ASN A 183 -17.66 5.08 -32.07
C ASN A 183 -18.09 4.08 -31.01
N GLY A 184 -18.69 4.53 -29.91
CA GLY A 184 -19.08 3.71 -28.79
C GLY A 184 -17.90 2.94 -28.16
N MET A 185 -16.70 3.52 -28.22
CA MET A 185 -15.47 2.95 -27.68
C MET A 185 -15.32 3.33 -26.21
N LEU A 186 -15.64 2.39 -25.34
CA LEU A 186 -15.41 2.52 -23.91
C LEU A 186 -13.96 2.19 -23.59
N SER A 187 -13.27 3.09 -22.90
CA SER A 187 -11.95 2.91 -22.34
C SER A 187 -12.02 2.93 -20.82
N ILE A 188 -11.54 1.89 -20.15
CA ILE A 188 -11.51 1.77 -18.68
C ILE A 188 -10.09 1.43 -18.24
N THR A 189 -9.54 2.22 -17.31
CA THR A 189 -8.34 1.87 -16.56
C THR A 189 -8.75 1.39 -15.19
N ALA A 190 -8.54 0.10 -14.91
CA ALA A 190 -8.99 -0.52 -13.66
C ALA A 190 -8.12 -1.72 -13.28
N ARG A 191 -8.29 -2.18 -12.03
CA ARG A 191 -7.78 -3.46 -11.52
C ARG A 191 -8.84 -4.14 -10.66
N ILE A 192 -8.76 -5.47 -10.54
CA ILE A 192 -9.49 -6.24 -9.54
C ILE A 192 -8.46 -6.92 -8.65
N GLU A 193 -8.52 -6.72 -7.33
CA GLU A 193 -7.62 -7.40 -6.41
C GLU A 193 -7.79 -8.92 -6.48
N SER A 194 -6.75 -9.65 -6.07
CA SER A 194 -6.94 -11.06 -5.73
C SER A 194 -7.89 -11.18 -4.55
N GLU A 195 -8.76 -12.19 -4.54
CA GLU A 195 -9.67 -12.45 -3.40
C GLU A 195 -8.89 -12.71 -2.09
N ASN A 196 -7.70 -13.29 -2.23
CA ASN A 196 -6.76 -13.53 -1.14
C ASN A 196 -5.44 -12.79 -1.42
N PRO A 197 -5.35 -11.47 -1.15
CA PRO A 197 -4.12 -10.73 -1.35
C PRO A 197 -3.02 -11.22 -0.38
N SER A 198 -1.76 -11.03 -0.78
CA SER A 198 -0.62 -11.37 0.07
C SER A 198 -0.71 -10.62 1.40
N LYS A 199 -0.71 -11.37 2.51
CA LYS A 199 -0.65 -10.83 3.89
C LYS A 199 0.79 -10.76 4.43
N VAL A 200 1.78 -11.07 3.58
CA VAL A 200 3.19 -11.04 3.98
C VAL A 200 3.64 -9.59 4.09
N PRO A 201 4.02 -9.12 5.28
CA PRO A 201 4.51 -7.78 5.43
C PRO A 201 5.88 -7.59 4.77
N PHE A 202 6.15 -6.38 4.29
CA PHE A 202 7.53 -5.98 3.99
C PHE A 202 8.31 -5.87 5.30
N LEU A 203 9.48 -6.49 5.35
CA LEU A 203 10.40 -6.39 6.49
C LEU A 203 11.68 -5.73 6.01
N LEU A 204 12.06 -4.62 6.62
CA LEU A 204 13.28 -3.88 6.29
C LEU A 204 14.38 -4.15 7.32
N PRO A 205 15.61 -4.48 6.91
CA PRO A 205 16.08 -4.71 5.53
C PRO A 205 15.38 -5.88 4.82
N LEU A 206 15.21 -5.77 3.50
CA LEU A 206 14.39 -6.66 2.67
C LEU A 206 14.73 -8.15 2.79
N GLY A 207 15.99 -8.49 3.14
CA GLY A 207 16.42 -9.88 3.38
C GLY A 207 15.67 -10.58 4.52
N ASN A 208 14.95 -9.85 5.36
CA ASN A 208 14.10 -10.42 6.40
C ASN A 208 12.68 -10.80 5.91
N THR A 209 12.23 -10.27 4.77
CA THR A 209 10.84 -10.40 4.28
C THR A 209 10.40 -11.85 4.21
N GLY A 210 9.20 -12.14 4.73
CA GLY A 210 8.65 -13.50 4.78
C GLY A 210 9.15 -14.37 5.94
N ARG A 211 9.90 -13.81 6.90
CA ARG A 211 10.39 -14.54 8.09
C ARG A 211 10.04 -13.82 9.39
N PRO A 212 9.73 -14.54 10.48
CA PRO A 212 9.59 -13.91 11.79
C PRO A 212 10.88 -13.19 12.23
N ILE A 213 10.74 -12.05 12.90
CA ILE A 213 11.88 -11.33 13.47
C ILE A 213 12.45 -12.11 14.67
N SER A 214 13.77 -12.27 14.68
CA SER A 214 14.51 -12.98 15.73
C SER A 214 15.88 -12.32 15.96
N ALA A 215 16.65 -12.84 16.92
CA ALA A 215 18.01 -12.39 17.18
C ALA A 215 18.95 -12.54 15.97
N GLN A 216 18.64 -13.47 15.05
CA GLN A 216 19.40 -13.77 13.83
C GLN A 216 18.95 -12.97 12.60
N SER A 217 17.89 -12.17 12.70
CA SER A 217 17.47 -11.26 11.63
C SER A 217 18.57 -10.23 11.33
N GLN A 218 18.52 -9.61 10.15
CA GLN A 218 19.52 -8.60 9.72
C GLN A 218 19.13 -7.21 10.20
N PHE A 219 19.95 -6.54 11.02
CA PHE A 219 19.64 -5.25 11.66
C PHE A 219 20.39 -4.04 11.06
N LEU A 220 19.72 -2.88 10.91
CA LEU A 220 20.37 -1.62 10.51
C LEU A 220 21.03 -0.97 11.73
N GLU A 221 22.32 -0.64 11.63
CA GLU A 221 23.11 -0.02 12.70
C GLU A 221 22.89 1.48 12.78
N TYR A 222 22.46 1.93 13.96
CA TYR A 222 22.32 3.34 14.31
C TYR A 222 23.15 3.62 15.58
N ALA A 223 24.09 4.55 15.51
CA ALA A 223 24.83 4.96 16.69
C ALA A 223 24.06 6.05 17.45
N TRP A 224 23.83 5.88 18.75
CA TRP A 224 23.16 6.91 19.55
C TRP A 224 23.90 8.26 19.43
N ASN A 225 23.14 9.35 19.28
CA ASN A 225 23.63 10.70 19.00
C ASN A 225 24.37 10.87 17.65
N SER A 226 24.33 9.90 16.74
CA SER A 226 24.89 10.10 15.39
C SER A 226 24.06 11.09 14.57
N ARG A 227 22.80 11.32 14.96
CA ARG A 227 21.91 12.30 14.35
C ARG A 227 20.91 12.82 15.37
N LEU A 228 21.08 14.08 15.76
CA LEU A 228 20.22 14.71 16.76
C LEU A 228 18.98 15.32 16.10
N GLY A 229 17.83 15.18 16.76
CA GLY A 229 16.58 15.78 16.30
C GLY A 229 15.42 15.47 17.24
N THR A 230 14.31 16.18 17.05
CA THR A 230 13.05 15.93 17.77
C THR A 230 11.90 15.94 16.78
N LEU A 231 10.82 15.24 17.11
CA LEU A 231 9.63 15.20 16.29
C LEU A 231 8.43 15.60 17.16
N SER A 232 7.99 16.84 17.00
CA SER A 232 6.91 17.43 17.80
C SER A 232 5.51 16.97 17.36
N ASP A 233 5.36 16.57 16.10
CA ASP A 233 4.13 16.01 15.54
C ASP A 233 4.46 14.86 14.57
N SER A 234 4.01 13.65 14.92
CA SER A 234 4.13 12.41 14.13
C SER A 234 3.62 12.52 12.69
N LYS A 235 2.77 13.51 12.37
CA LYS A 235 2.17 13.66 11.05
C LYS A 235 2.90 14.66 10.15
N ASN A 236 3.93 15.33 10.68
CA ASN A 236 4.64 16.37 9.94
C ASN A 236 5.99 15.87 9.41
N LEU A 237 6.03 15.50 8.13
CA LEU A 237 7.27 15.11 7.44
C LEU A 237 8.21 16.29 7.15
N ALA A 238 7.82 17.55 7.41
CA ALA A 238 8.68 18.70 7.16
C ALA A 238 10.02 18.62 7.92
N ALA A 239 10.05 17.92 9.06
CA ALA A 239 11.27 17.70 9.83
C ALA A 239 12.34 16.86 9.10
N VAL A 240 11.94 16.10 8.07
CA VAL A 240 12.85 15.22 7.29
C VAL A 240 12.85 15.53 5.79
N ALA A 241 12.05 16.49 5.34
CA ALA A 241 11.80 16.74 3.92
C ALA A 241 13.05 17.13 3.11
N THR A 242 14.04 17.77 3.74
CA THR A 242 15.30 18.18 3.10
C THR A 242 16.48 17.29 3.44
N GLU A 243 16.21 16.19 4.13
CA GLU A 243 17.25 15.39 4.74
C GLU A 243 17.49 14.07 4.01
N GLU A 244 18.74 13.64 3.96
CA GLU A 244 19.08 12.32 3.43
C GLU A 244 18.44 11.21 4.30
N PRO A 245 17.77 10.21 3.67
CA PRO A 245 17.25 9.04 4.35
C PRO A 245 18.36 8.25 5.05
N PHE A 246 18.07 7.75 6.25
CA PHE A 246 18.92 6.77 6.92
C PHE A 246 18.95 5.44 6.17
N TYR A 247 17.81 5.06 5.57
CA TYR A 247 17.68 3.88 4.74
C TYR A 247 16.61 4.11 3.67
N GLN A 248 16.75 3.47 2.52
CA GLN A 248 15.73 3.43 1.48
C GLN A 248 15.72 2.06 0.81
N ALA A 249 14.54 1.61 0.40
CA ALA A 249 14.39 0.36 -0.33
C ALA A 249 13.17 0.43 -1.27
N VAL A 250 13.30 -0.16 -2.45
CA VAL A 250 12.15 -0.37 -3.35
C VAL A 250 11.30 -1.51 -2.80
N LEU A 251 10.03 -1.22 -2.50
CA LEU A 251 9.07 -2.23 -2.06
C LEU A 251 8.31 -2.74 -3.29
N GLU A 252 8.51 -4.01 -3.62
CA GLU A 252 7.80 -4.66 -4.72
C GLU A 252 6.42 -5.15 -4.27
N ALA A 253 5.40 -4.33 -4.51
CA ALA A 253 4.02 -4.61 -4.18
C ALA A 253 3.48 -5.82 -4.96
N LYS A 254 3.10 -6.87 -4.24
CA LYS A 254 2.47 -8.08 -4.81
C LYS A 254 0.95 -8.07 -4.75
N SER A 255 0.37 -7.10 -4.03
CA SER A 255 -1.08 -6.85 -3.96
C SER A 255 -1.62 -6.10 -5.18
N GLY A 256 -0.75 -5.61 -6.06
CA GLY A 256 -1.12 -4.80 -7.22
C GLY A 256 -1.04 -3.29 -6.99
N HIS A 257 -0.65 -2.84 -5.78
CA HIS A 257 -0.28 -1.43 -5.56
C HIS A 257 0.98 -1.11 -6.39
N PRO A 258 1.21 0.16 -6.74
CA PRO A 258 2.48 0.56 -7.33
C PRO A 258 3.67 0.14 -6.45
N SER A 259 4.66 -0.51 -7.07
CA SER A 259 5.96 -0.67 -6.42
C SER A 259 6.66 0.68 -6.39
N ASP A 260 7.19 1.07 -5.24
CA ASP A 260 7.89 2.34 -5.10
C ASP A 260 8.93 2.33 -3.98
N THR A 261 9.70 3.40 -3.88
CA THR A 261 10.75 3.55 -2.88
C THR A 261 10.15 3.98 -1.55
N THR A 262 10.41 3.20 -0.50
CA THR A 262 10.15 3.61 0.88
C THR A 262 11.41 4.22 1.47
N TYR A 263 11.24 5.37 2.11
CA TYR A 263 12.31 6.12 2.76
C TYR A 263 12.15 6.04 4.28
N THR A 264 13.27 5.97 4.99
CA THR A 264 13.29 5.90 6.44
C THR A 264 14.34 6.85 7.01
N TRP A 265 13.96 7.63 8.01
CA TRP A 265 14.84 8.50 8.77
C TRP A 265 14.87 8.08 10.23
N VAL A 266 16.05 8.19 10.84
CA VAL A 266 16.28 7.84 12.24
C VAL A 266 17.12 8.94 12.87
N PHE A 267 16.65 9.45 14.00
CA PHE A 267 17.34 10.45 14.79
C PHE A 267 16.93 10.31 16.25
N ASN A 268 17.68 10.91 17.17
CA ASN A 268 17.37 10.85 18.59
C ASN A 268 17.58 12.19 19.29
N ASP A 269 16.89 12.38 20.41
CA ASP A 269 17.29 13.34 21.43
C ASP A 269 17.94 12.59 22.61
N GLU A 270 18.11 13.25 23.76
CA GLU A 270 18.73 12.62 24.94
C GLU A 270 18.00 11.36 25.44
N GLN A 271 16.71 11.20 25.13
CA GLN A 271 15.85 10.19 25.74
C GLN A 271 15.04 9.35 24.72
N THR A 272 14.85 9.87 23.52
CA THR A 272 13.86 9.36 22.55
C THR A 272 14.52 9.07 21.23
N LEU A 273 14.29 7.85 20.70
CA LEU A 273 14.55 7.54 19.30
C LEU A 273 13.31 7.87 18.48
N TYR A 274 13.50 8.65 17.43
CA TYR A 274 12.48 8.97 16.44
C TYR A 274 12.74 8.19 15.16
N VAL A 275 11.65 7.67 14.60
CA VAL A 275 11.66 6.92 13.35
C VAL A 275 10.57 7.48 12.48
N VAL A 276 10.94 7.90 11.28
CA VAL A 276 10.02 8.39 10.26
C VAL A 276 10.12 7.46 9.07
N MET A 277 8.97 7.04 8.55
CA MET A 277 8.87 6.25 7.33
C MET A 277 7.92 6.95 6.36
N ASP A 278 8.34 7.04 5.10
CA ASP A 278 7.52 7.52 4.01
C ASP A 278 7.35 6.40 2.98
N VAL A 279 6.10 5.99 2.77
CA VAL A 279 5.71 4.93 1.83
C VAL A 279 5.02 5.60 0.65
N THR A 280 5.73 5.78 -0.46
CA THR A 280 5.25 6.60 -1.58
C THR A 280 4.40 5.83 -2.60
N GLY A 281 4.50 4.50 -2.59
CA GLY A 281 3.85 3.63 -3.59
C GLY A 281 2.39 3.33 -3.32
N ASP A 282 1.86 3.81 -2.20
CA ASP A 282 0.51 3.50 -1.78
C ASP A 282 -0.17 4.73 -1.16
N ASN A 283 -1.30 5.11 -1.75
CA ASN A 283 -2.14 6.23 -1.33
C ASN A 283 -3.48 5.78 -0.74
N THR A 284 -3.64 4.48 -0.48
CA THR A 284 -4.84 3.95 0.17
C THR A 284 -4.78 4.12 1.68
N ARG A 285 -5.96 4.17 2.30
CA ARG A 285 -6.11 4.33 3.75
C ARG A 285 -7.13 3.31 4.23
N ASP A 286 -6.63 2.15 4.62
CA ASP A 286 -7.40 0.94 4.95
C ASP A 286 -7.59 0.76 6.46
N GLY A 287 -7.40 1.82 7.25
CA GLY A 287 -7.59 1.81 8.70
C GLY A 287 -6.49 1.03 9.42
N ASP A 288 -6.86 0.26 10.43
CA ASP A 288 -5.90 -0.53 11.23
C ASP A 288 -5.32 -1.74 10.48
N LYS A 289 -5.74 -1.96 9.24
CA LYS A 289 -5.09 -2.90 8.32
C LYS A 289 -3.73 -2.38 7.89
N ASP A 290 -3.59 -1.07 7.75
CA ASP A 290 -2.32 -0.41 7.50
C ASP A 290 -1.61 -0.21 8.82
N TYR A 291 -0.40 -0.76 8.90
CA TYR A 291 0.39 -0.64 10.10
C TYR A 291 1.87 -0.56 9.79
N ALA A 292 2.59 0.11 10.66
CA ALA A 292 4.04 0.03 10.73
C ALA A 292 4.46 -0.54 12.09
N ILE A 293 5.51 -1.35 12.13
CA ILE A 293 6.12 -1.83 13.37
C ILE A 293 7.61 -1.58 13.31
N VAL A 294 8.12 -0.90 14.33
CA VAL A 294 9.55 -0.74 14.56
C VAL A 294 10.05 -1.84 15.49
N TYR A 295 11.09 -2.57 15.10
CA TYR A 295 11.82 -3.46 16.01
C TYR A 295 13.16 -2.83 16.41
N VAL A 296 13.47 -2.87 17.69
CA VAL A 296 14.73 -2.33 18.24
C VAL A 296 15.48 -3.45 18.93
N LYS A 297 16.67 -3.79 18.43
CA LYS A 297 17.57 -4.75 19.10
C LYS A 297 18.58 -4.02 19.96
N THR A 298 18.72 -4.53 21.16
CA THR A 298 19.64 -4.06 22.20
C THR A 298 20.34 -5.28 22.81
N PRO A 299 21.39 -5.09 23.63
CA PRO A 299 22.01 -6.21 24.35
C PRO A 299 21.04 -7.01 25.23
N ILE A 300 19.95 -6.39 25.69
CA ILE A 300 18.93 -7.04 26.53
C ILE A 300 17.83 -7.76 25.75
N GLY A 301 17.82 -7.64 24.41
CA GLY A 301 16.84 -8.28 23.54
C GLY A 301 16.21 -7.35 22.51
N ILE A 302 15.15 -7.84 21.87
CA ILE A 302 14.39 -7.15 20.82
C ILE A 302 13.09 -6.62 21.42
N LYS A 303 12.81 -5.33 21.19
CA LYS A 303 11.54 -4.68 21.51
C LYS A 303 10.78 -4.35 20.24
N GLN A 304 9.46 -4.28 20.34
CA GLN A 304 8.55 -4.02 19.23
C GLN A 304 7.67 -2.80 19.54
N PHE A 305 7.51 -1.92 18.57
CA PHE A 305 6.67 -0.72 18.65
C PHE A 305 5.76 -0.65 17.42
N LYS A 306 4.46 -0.90 17.58
CA LYS A 306 3.48 -0.89 16.49
C LYS A 306 2.73 0.45 16.45
N VAL A 307 2.49 0.95 15.24
CA VAL A 307 1.56 2.04 14.94
C VAL A 307 0.53 1.57 13.91
N THR A 308 -0.68 2.08 14.04
CA THR A 308 -1.81 1.89 13.13
C THR A 308 -2.55 3.22 13.00
N GLU A 309 -3.59 3.28 12.16
CA GLU A 309 -4.41 4.48 12.06
C GLU A 309 -5.06 4.88 13.41
N SER A 310 -5.61 3.91 14.15
CA SER A 310 -6.22 4.17 15.46
C SER A 310 -5.20 4.28 16.59
N GLN A 311 -4.03 3.65 16.44
CA GLN A 311 -2.96 3.64 17.44
C GLN A 311 -1.73 4.42 16.95
N THR A 312 -1.75 5.73 17.17
CA THR A 312 -0.73 6.67 16.69
C THR A 312 0.38 6.96 17.70
N ARG A 313 0.32 6.38 18.91
CA ARG A 313 1.30 6.60 19.99
C ARG A 313 1.74 5.27 20.60
N TRP A 314 3.04 5.16 20.90
CA TRP A 314 3.64 4.04 21.61
C TRP A 314 4.50 4.56 22.77
N GLY A 315 4.76 3.73 23.78
CA GLY A 315 5.65 4.07 24.90
C GLY A 315 5.01 4.84 26.06
N GLN A 316 3.69 5.01 26.09
CA GLN A 316 2.97 5.40 27.31
C GLN A 316 2.47 4.14 28.03
N SER A 317 3.18 3.74 29.08
CA SER A 317 2.73 2.80 30.11
C SER A 317 2.86 3.47 31.47
#